data_AF-A0A1E5ISR2-F1
#
_entry.id   AF-A0A1E5ISR2-F1
#
_cell.length_a   1.000
_cell.length_b   1.000
_cell.length_c   1.000
_cell.angle_alpha   90.00
_cell.angle_beta   90.00
_cell.angle_gamma   90.00
#
_symmetry.space_group_name_H-M   'P 1'
#
loop_
_entity.id
_entity.type
_entity.pdbx_description
1 polymer ?
#
loop_
_entity_poly.entity_id
_entity_poly.type
_entity_poly.pdbx_seq_one_letter_code
_entity_poly.pdbx_strand_id
1 'polypeptide(L)'
;MAAWQFKVCLIPKVWVESNDDPIPLLYSEEESYDTSCAWVGIIARNAQEIIGKHFSLSKSWHEDLVSFGQEKETDVQVWYEGEALEDIQVRIDMRSKFLPLLETVVSISKALSCVIFIPAQQKIIPADTLELLRIAKASSAYAFANDPEKWLNELK
;
A
#
# COMPACT_ATOMS: atom_id res chain seq x y z
N MET A 1 -0.31 12.22 3.66
CA MET A 1 0.86 11.42 3.24
C MET A 1 1.96 12.38 2.80
N ALA A 2 3.22 12.08 3.09
CA ALA A 2 4.32 12.95 2.67
C ALA A 2 4.50 12.91 1.14
N ALA A 3 4.97 14.01 0.55
CA ALA A 3 5.14 14.13 -0.90
C ALA A 3 6.11 13.09 -1.48
N TRP A 4 7.02 12.55 -0.68
CA TRP A 4 8.01 11.55 -1.08
C TRP A 4 7.59 10.09 -0.85
N GLN A 5 6.40 9.84 -0.30
CA GLN A 5 5.93 8.49 -0.01
C GLN A 5 5.05 7.97 -1.14
N PHE A 6 5.40 6.81 -1.68
CA PHE A 6 4.56 6.07 -2.61
C PHE A 6 3.71 5.06 -1.82
N LYS A 7 2.39 5.19 -1.89
CA LYS A 7 1.46 4.34 -1.13
C LYS A 7 0.80 3.30 -2.01
N VAL A 8 0.74 2.09 -1.48
CA VAL A 8 -0.04 0.98 -2.02
C VAL A 8 -0.85 0.32 -0.91
N CYS A 9 -1.98 -0.27 -1.27
CA CYS A 9 -2.76 -1.14 -0.40
C CYS A 9 -2.69 -2.57 -0.94
N LEU A 10 -2.70 -3.55 -0.05
CA LEU A 10 -2.83 -4.95 -0.43
C LEU A 10 -4.32 -5.30 -0.42
N ILE A 11 -4.78 -5.94 -1.50
CA ILE A 11 -6.18 -6.34 -1.64
C ILE A 11 -6.25 -7.84 -1.94
N PRO A 12 -7.12 -8.61 -1.29
CA PRO A 12 -7.26 -10.03 -1.56
C PRO A 12 -7.53 -10.31 -3.03
N LYS A 13 -6.72 -11.19 -3.65
CA LYS A 13 -6.84 -11.54 -5.07
C LYS A 13 -8.23 -12.09 -5.39
N VAL A 14 -8.78 -12.91 -4.49
CA VAL A 14 -10.12 -13.52 -4.64
C VAL A 14 -11.23 -12.48 -4.72
N TRP A 15 -11.10 -11.35 -4.02
CA TRP A 15 -12.07 -10.27 -4.09
C TRP A 15 -12.03 -9.59 -5.46
N VAL A 16 -10.82 -9.30 -5.96
CA VAL A 16 -10.64 -8.73 -7.30
C VAL A 16 -11.16 -9.66 -8.40
N GLU A 17 -10.95 -10.97 -8.27
CA GLU A 17 -11.45 -11.98 -9.22
C GLU A 17 -12.97 -12.17 -9.18
N SER A 18 -13.63 -11.74 -8.09
CA SER A 18 -15.08 -11.87 -7.92
C SER A 18 -15.86 -10.63 -8.36
N ASN A 19 -15.19 -9.58 -8.84
CA ASN A 19 -15.79 -8.32 -9.24
C ASN A 19 -15.36 -7.95 -10.67
N ASP A 20 -16.32 -7.68 -11.55
CA ASP A 20 -16.04 -7.36 -12.97
C ASP A 20 -15.31 -6.03 -13.16
N ASP A 21 -15.63 -5.03 -12.32
CA ASP A 21 -14.94 -3.74 -12.26
C ASP A 21 -14.66 -3.36 -10.80
N PRO A 22 -13.52 -3.81 -10.23
CA PRO A 22 -13.25 -3.67 -8.81
C PRO A 22 -12.82 -2.25 -8.40
N ILE A 23 -12.29 -1.44 -9.31
CA ILE A 23 -11.70 -0.14 -8.96
C ILE A 23 -12.76 0.82 -8.41
N PRO A 24 -13.92 1.05 -9.06
CA PRO A 24 -14.95 1.96 -8.52
C PRO A 24 -15.47 1.55 -7.15
N LEU A 25 -15.46 0.24 -6.82
CA LEU A 25 -15.92 -0.27 -5.53
C LEU A 25 -15.00 0.10 -4.35
N LEU A 26 -13.77 0.53 -4.65
CA LEU A 26 -12.78 0.97 -3.67
C LEU A 26 -12.82 2.47 -3.40
N TYR A 27 -13.76 3.20 -4.00
CA TYR A 27 -13.91 4.65 -3.79
C TYR A 27 -15.31 4.96 -3.26
N SER A 28 -15.36 5.84 -2.27
CA SER A 28 -16.60 6.43 -1.78
C SER A 28 -17.09 7.52 -2.73
N GLU A 29 -18.32 8.00 -2.49
CA GLU A 29 -18.88 9.16 -3.20
C GLU A 29 -18.05 10.45 -2.99
N GLU A 30 -17.25 10.53 -1.93
CA GLU A 30 -16.35 11.65 -1.64
C GLU A 30 -14.97 11.51 -2.31
N GLU A 31 -14.81 10.57 -3.25
CA GLU A 31 -13.54 10.22 -3.91
C GLU A 31 -12.41 9.77 -2.96
N SER A 32 -12.74 9.51 -1.69
CA SER A 32 -11.84 8.85 -0.76
C SER A 32 -11.82 7.35 -1.05
N TYR A 33 -10.63 6.75 -1.06
CA TYR A 33 -10.55 5.29 -1.23
C TYR A 33 -10.81 4.59 0.11
N ASP A 34 -11.47 3.44 0.04
CA ASP A 34 -11.71 2.54 1.16
C ASP A 34 -11.54 1.09 0.67
N THR A 35 -10.68 0.34 1.35
CA THR A 35 -10.40 -1.07 1.03
C THR A 35 -11.10 -2.06 1.95
N SER A 36 -11.82 -1.58 2.98
CA SER A 36 -12.53 -2.42 3.96
C SER A 36 -13.46 -3.43 3.28
N CYS A 37 -14.15 -2.99 2.23
CA CYS A 37 -15.06 -3.81 1.43
C CYS A 37 -14.39 -5.06 0.83
N ALA A 38 -13.08 -4.99 0.58
CA ALA A 38 -12.32 -6.08 0.00
C ALA A 38 -11.86 -7.14 1.01
N TRP A 39 -11.95 -6.83 2.31
CA TRP A 39 -11.56 -7.72 3.40
C TRP A 39 -12.75 -8.40 4.08
N VAL A 40 -13.99 -8.02 3.74
CA VAL A 40 -15.22 -8.62 4.28
C VAL A 40 -15.23 -10.14 4.05
N GLY A 41 -15.27 -10.90 5.15
CA GLY A 41 -15.28 -12.36 5.11
C GLY A 41 -13.92 -13.01 4.80
N ILE A 42 -12.84 -12.23 4.70
CA ILE A 42 -11.49 -12.71 4.40
C ILE A 42 -10.64 -12.68 5.67
N ILE A 43 -10.10 -13.83 6.03
CA ILE A 43 -9.32 -14.01 7.26
C ILE A 43 -7.83 -14.11 6.89
N ALA A 44 -7.06 -13.05 7.16
CA ALA A 44 -5.61 -13.03 7.00
C ALA A 44 -4.87 -13.16 8.35
N ARG A 45 -5.09 -14.27 9.05
CA ARG A 45 -4.58 -14.53 10.42
C ARG A 45 -3.07 -14.34 10.60
N ASN A 46 -2.30 -14.53 9.53
CA ASN A 46 -0.83 -14.47 9.54
C ASN A 46 -0.28 -13.16 8.93
N ALA A 47 -1.13 -12.15 8.66
CA ALA A 47 -0.69 -10.87 8.08
C ALA A 47 0.45 -10.22 8.89
N GLN A 48 0.24 -10.05 10.20
CA GLN A 48 1.26 -9.46 11.09
C GLN A 48 2.55 -10.28 11.13
N GLU A 49 2.46 -11.62 11.16
CA GLU A 49 3.64 -12.49 11.17
C GLU A 49 4.44 -12.39 9.86
N ILE A 50 3.76 -12.40 8.72
CA ILE A 50 4.38 -12.26 7.40
C ILE A 50 5.06 -10.90 7.28
N ILE A 51 4.37 -9.82 7.67
CA ILE A 51 4.92 -8.45 7.63
C ILE A 51 6.11 -8.33 8.60
N GLY A 52 5.99 -8.91 9.79
CA GLY A 52 7.02 -8.89 10.84
C GLY A 52 8.34 -9.57 10.46
N LYS A 53 8.35 -10.44 9.44
CA LYS A 53 9.59 -11.03 8.88
C LYS A 53 10.43 -10.01 8.11
N HIS A 54 9.83 -8.90 7.69
CA HIS A 54 10.45 -7.89 6.83
C HIS A 54 10.58 -6.53 7.51
N PHE A 55 9.63 -6.18 8.39
CA PHE A 55 9.58 -4.90 9.07
C PHE A 55 9.49 -5.11 10.58
N SER A 56 10.26 -4.33 11.34
CA SER A 56 10.17 -4.34 12.81
C SER A 56 8.86 -3.69 13.27
N LEU A 57 8.21 -4.28 14.28
CA LEU A 57 7.05 -3.66 14.93
C LEU A 57 7.41 -2.26 15.45
N SER A 58 6.53 -1.29 15.25
CA SER A 58 6.67 0.08 15.73
C SER A 58 5.48 0.50 16.58
N LYS A 59 5.58 1.66 17.22
CA LYS A 59 4.53 2.16 18.09
C LYS A 59 3.33 2.61 17.26
N SER A 60 2.20 1.94 17.43
CA SER A 60 0.91 2.39 16.89
C SER A 60 0.38 3.62 17.63
N TRP A 61 -0.30 4.48 16.90
CA TRP A 61 -0.96 5.68 17.44
C TRP A 61 -2.48 5.49 17.65
N HIS A 62 -3.06 4.43 17.11
CA HIS A 62 -4.46 4.03 17.26
C HIS A 62 -4.53 2.61 17.85
N GLU A 63 -5.61 2.27 18.56
CA GLU A 63 -5.79 0.93 19.15
C GLU A 63 -6.03 -0.14 18.08
N ASP A 64 -6.77 0.22 17.03
CA ASP A 64 -7.04 -0.65 15.90
C ASP A 64 -5.94 -0.69 14.83
N LEU A 65 -4.80 -0.07 15.10
CA LEU A 65 -3.67 0.00 14.18
C LEU A 65 -2.52 -0.85 14.68
N VAL A 66 -1.94 -1.67 13.80
CA VAL A 66 -0.63 -2.29 14.01
C VAL A 66 0.35 -1.73 12.98
N SER A 67 1.36 -1.03 13.47
CA SER A 67 2.39 -0.38 12.63
C SER A 67 3.70 -1.16 12.63
N PHE A 68 4.33 -1.26 11.47
CA PHE A 68 5.68 -1.82 11.29
C PHE A 68 6.54 -0.83 10.50
N GLY A 69 7.85 -0.80 10.74
CA GLY A 69 8.76 0.14 10.09
C GLY A 69 8.70 1.54 10.71
N GLN A 70 8.99 2.57 9.90
CA GLN A 70 9.16 3.95 10.35
C GLN A 70 8.25 4.89 9.55
N GLU A 71 7.28 5.52 10.20
CA GLU A 71 6.26 6.36 9.53
C GLU A 71 6.85 7.51 8.68
N LYS A 72 7.98 8.08 9.10
CA LYS A 72 8.66 9.16 8.35
C LYS A 72 9.45 8.65 7.12
N GLU A 73 9.62 7.34 7.02
CA GLU A 73 10.32 6.64 5.96
C GLU A 73 9.38 5.62 5.31
N THR A 74 9.71 4.33 5.40
CA THR A 74 8.87 3.23 4.94
C THR A 74 8.22 2.54 6.12
N ASP A 75 6.90 2.40 6.04
CA ASP A 75 6.11 1.69 7.04
C ASP A 75 4.98 0.87 6.41
N VAL A 76 4.53 -0.12 7.18
CA VAL A 76 3.36 -0.94 6.90
C VAL A 76 2.36 -0.72 8.02
N GLN A 77 1.11 -0.48 7.65
CA GLN A 77 0.01 -0.29 8.58
C GLN A 77 -1.07 -1.31 8.31
N VAL A 78 -1.45 -2.01 9.36
CA VAL A 78 -2.52 -3.01 9.34
C VAL A 78 -3.65 -2.47 10.22
N TRP A 79 -4.79 -2.20 9.60
CA TRP A 79 -5.98 -1.63 10.23
C TRP A 79 -7.01 -2.70 10.53
N TYR A 80 -7.63 -2.59 11.69
CA TYR A 80 -8.68 -3.49 12.14
C TYR A 80 -9.97 -2.72 12.47
N GLU A 81 -11.09 -3.42 12.46
CA GLU A 81 -12.30 -3.03 13.19
C GLU A 81 -12.61 -4.18 14.15
N GLY A 82 -12.23 -4.02 15.42
CA GLY A 82 -12.20 -5.12 16.38
C GLY A 82 -11.23 -6.23 15.95
N GLU A 83 -11.76 -7.40 15.56
CA GLU A 83 -10.96 -8.53 15.07
C GLU A 83 -10.93 -8.64 13.54
N ALA A 84 -11.74 -7.83 12.84
CA ALA A 84 -11.82 -7.84 11.38
C ALA A 84 -10.67 -7.01 10.78
N LEU A 85 -9.96 -7.56 9.80
CA LEU A 85 -8.97 -6.80 9.04
C LEU A 85 -9.69 -5.87 8.05
N GLU A 86 -9.29 -4.60 7.99
CA GLU A 86 -9.91 -3.60 7.10
C GLU A 86 -8.95 -3.08 6.03
N ASP A 87 -7.65 -2.97 6.35
CA ASP A 87 -6.67 -2.48 5.40
C ASP A 87 -5.27 -3.00 5.73
N ILE A 88 -4.48 -3.19 4.69
CA ILE A 88 -3.03 -3.34 4.78
C ILE A 88 -2.43 -2.34 3.79
N GLN A 89 -1.90 -1.24 4.31
CA GLN A 89 -1.24 -0.23 3.49
C GLN A 89 0.26 -0.21 3.73
N VAL A 90 1.00 0.03 2.65
CA VAL A 90 2.45 0.23 2.68
C VAL A 90 2.77 1.60 2.12
N ARG A 91 3.53 2.40 2.86
CA ARG A 91 4.10 3.66 2.38
C ARG A 91 5.58 3.46 2.18
N ILE A 92 6.08 3.69 0.97
CA ILE A 92 7.47 3.47 0.57
C ILE A 92 8.17 4.83 0.45
N ASP A 93 9.30 5.01 1.12
CA ASP A 93 10.13 6.21 0.99
C ASP A 93 10.92 6.18 -0.33
N MET A 94 10.50 7.01 -1.28
CA MET A 94 11.11 7.08 -2.61
C MET A 94 12.47 7.79 -2.62
N ARG A 95 12.87 8.44 -1.53
CA ARG A 95 14.22 9.06 -1.39
C ARG A 95 15.30 8.04 -1.06
N SER A 96 14.90 6.87 -0.58
CA SER A 96 15.77 5.78 -0.17
C SER A 96 16.00 4.76 -1.30
N LYS A 97 16.75 3.68 -1.03
CA LYS A 97 16.84 2.54 -1.95
C LYS A 97 15.51 1.81 -2.00
N PHE A 98 14.59 2.26 -2.84
CA PHE A 98 13.21 1.77 -2.86
C PHE A 98 13.03 0.42 -3.60
N LEU A 99 13.94 0.03 -4.49
CA LEU A 99 13.78 -1.23 -5.25
C LEU A 99 13.67 -2.49 -4.36
N PRO A 100 14.56 -2.71 -3.37
CA PRO A 100 14.39 -3.82 -2.41
C PRO A 100 13.09 -3.74 -1.60
N LEU A 101 12.58 -2.54 -1.36
CA LEU A 101 11.29 -2.35 -0.67
C LEU A 101 10.13 -2.76 -1.57
N LEU A 102 10.17 -2.46 -2.87
CA LEU A 102 9.17 -2.94 -3.83
C LEU A 102 9.15 -4.48 -3.92
N GLU A 103 10.33 -5.10 -3.96
CA GLU A 103 10.47 -6.57 -3.92
C GLU A 103 9.87 -7.16 -2.64
N THR A 104 10.10 -6.50 -1.50
CA THR A 104 9.53 -6.89 -0.22
C THR A 104 8.01 -6.79 -0.22
N VAL A 105 7.44 -5.70 -0.75
CA VAL A 105 5.99 -5.54 -0.91
C VAL A 105 5.42 -6.67 -1.74
N VAL A 106 6.01 -6.95 -2.91
CA VAL A 106 5.56 -8.04 -3.78
C VAL A 106 5.65 -9.41 -3.08
N SER A 107 6.69 -9.65 -2.30
CA SER A 107 6.83 -10.88 -1.50
C SER A 107 5.69 -11.02 -0.47
N ILE A 108 5.39 -9.95 0.26
CA ILE A 108 4.29 -9.92 1.23
C ILE A 108 2.95 -10.12 0.52
N SER A 109 2.71 -9.43 -0.60
CA SER A 109 1.47 -9.59 -1.39
C SER A 109 1.27 -11.03 -1.83
N LYS A 110 2.31 -11.69 -2.34
CA LYS A 110 2.25 -13.11 -2.74
C LYS A 110 1.95 -14.03 -1.56
N ALA A 111 2.63 -13.81 -0.42
CA ALA A 111 2.43 -14.62 0.78
C ALA A 111 1.01 -14.50 1.34
N LEU A 112 0.37 -13.34 1.16
CA LEU A 112 -1.02 -13.07 1.58
C LEU A 112 -2.05 -13.34 0.49
N SER A 113 -1.66 -13.89 -0.67
CA SER A 113 -2.56 -14.06 -1.83
C SER A 113 -3.29 -12.77 -2.21
N CYS A 114 -2.59 -11.64 -2.15
CA CYS A 114 -3.08 -10.31 -2.47
C CYS A 114 -2.53 -9.81 -3.81
N VAL A 115 -3.30 -8.93 -4.44
CA VAL A 115 -2.84 -8.01 -5.49
C VAL A 115 -2.53 -6.64 -4.88
N ILE A 116 -1.96 -5.74 -5.68
CA ILE A 116 -1.51 -4.43 -5.22
C ILE A 116 -2.43 -3.37 -5.81
N PHE A 117 -3.09 -2.61 -4.95
CA PHE A 117 -3.87 -1.43 -5.30
C PHE A 117 -3.03 -0.16 -5.08
N ILE A 118 -3.08 0.76 -6.03
CA ILE A 118 -2.36 2.03 -6.00
C ILE A 118 -3.39 3.17 -6.07
N PRO A 119 -3.87 3.68 -4.92
CA PRO A 119 -4.99 4.62 -4.86
C PRO A 119 -4.75 5.91 -5.67
N ALA A 120 -3.54 6.46 -5.62
CA ALA A 120 -3.20 7.70 -6.31
C ALA A 120 -3.25 7.59 -7.84
N GLN A 121 -3.19 6.37 -8.38
CA GLN A 121 -3.18 6.11 -9.83
C GLN A 121 -4.40 5.29 -10.27
N GLN A 122 -5.33 4.98 -9.36
CA GLN A 122 -6.53 4.17 -9.62
C GLN A 122 -6.20 2.87 -10.37
N LYS A 123 -5.21 2.11 -9.87
CA LYS A 123 -4.74 0.88 -10.52
C LYS A 123 -4.69 -0.28 -9.55
N ILE A 124 -5.09 -1.44 -10.03
CA ILE A 124 -4.82 -2.72 -9.41
C ILE A 124 -3.85 -3.47 -10.34
N ILE A 125 -2.77 -3.98 -9.77
CA ILE A 125 -1.77 -4.77 -10.50
C ILE A 125 -1.53 -6.11 -9.79
N PRO A 126 -1.14 -7.16 -10.52
CA PRO A 126 -0.63 -8.37 -9.89
C PRO A 126 0.57 -8.06 -8.99
N ALA A 127 0.86 -8.95 -8.05
CA ALA A 127 2.08 -8.91 -7.25
C ALA A 127 3.31 -9.18 -8.15
N ASP A 128 3.74 -8.16 -8.88
CA ASP A 128 4.86 -8.19 -9.82
C ASP A 128 5.79 -6.99 -9.62
N THR A 129 7.08 -7.26 -9.45
CA THR A 129 8.08 -6.23 -9.14
C THR A 129 8.31 -5.27 -10.31
N LEU A 130 8.30 -5.77 -11.55
CA LEU A 130 8.57 -4.93 -12.72
C LEU A 130 7.41 -3.98 -12.98
N GLU A 131 6.18 -4.47 -12.83
CA GLU A 131 4.98 -3.65 -12.97
C GLU A 131 4.88 -2.61 -11.85
N LEU A 132 5.12 -3.01 -10.60
CA LEU A 132 5.14 -2.09 -9.46
C LEU A 132 6.23 -1.02 -9.62
N LEU A 133 7.43 -1.40 -10.07
CA LEU A 133 8.53 -0.47 -10.35
C LEU A 133 8.15 0.56 -11.41
N ARG A 134 7.52 0.12 -12.50
CA ARG A 134 7.07 0.99 -13.58
C ARG A 134 6.05 2.01 -13.08
N ILE A 135 5.09 1.57 -12.27
CA ILE A 135 4.06 2.43 -11.68
C ILE A 135 4.65 3.40 -10.67
N ALA A 136 5.53 2.92 -9.77
CA ALA A 136 6.20 3.74 -8.77
C ALA A 136 7.04 4.86 -9.42
N LYS A 137 7.79 4.55 -10.48
CA LYS A 137 8.57 5.55 -11.24
C LYS A 137 7.71 6.59 -11.96
N ALA A 138 6.45 6.28 -12.24
CA ALA A 138 5.50 7.21 -12.84
C ALA A 138 4.70 8.01 -11.78
N SER A 139 5.00 7.85 -10.48
CA SER A 139 4.28 8.52 -9.40
C SER A 139 4.84 9.90 -9.10
N SER A 140 3.98 10.79 -8.56
CA SER A 140 4.40 12.09 -8.04
C SER A 140 5.44 11.96 -6.92
N ALA A 141 5.39 10.88 -6.14
CA ALA A 141 6.35 10.63 -5.08
C ALA A 141 7.76 10.37 -5.60
N TYR A 142 7.90 9.64 -6.71
CA TYR A 142 9.18 9.46 -7.38
C TYR A 142 9.67 10.77 -8.00
N ALA A 143 8.78 11.53 -8.65
CA ALA A 143 9.14 12.82 -9.24
C ALA A 143 9.68 13.79 -8.17
N PHE A 144 8.98 13.90 -7.03
CA PHE A 144 9.44 14.69 -5.88
C PHE A 144 10.78 14.19 -5.34
N ALA A 145 10.95 12.88 -5.13
CA ALA A 145 12.18 12.33 -4.57
C ALA A 145 13.40 12.48 -5.51
N ASN A 146 13.18 12.48 -6.83
CA ASN A 146 14.23 12.61 -7.82
C ASN A 146 14.71 14.07 -7.99
N ASP A 147 13.79 15.04 -8.02
CA ASP A 147 14.12 16.46 -8.15
C ASP A 147 13.03 17.33 -7.49
N PRO A 148 13.15 17.61 -6.16
CA PRO A 148 12.14 18.37 -5.43
C PRO A 148 11.94 19.80 -5.96
N GLU A 149 13.00 20.46 -6.44
CA GLU A 149 12.94 21.83 -6.94
C GLU A 149 12.19 21.90 -8.27
N LYS A 150 12.50 20.98 -9.19
CA LYS A 150 11.78 20.87 -10.46
C LYS A 150 10.30 20.55 -10.22
N TRP A 151 10.02 19.57 -9.36
CA TRP A 151 8.65 19.17 -9.03
C TRP A 151 7.84 20.33 -8.46
N LEU A 152 8.41 21.13 -7.54
CA LEU A 152 7.75 22.32 -6.98
C LEU A 152 7.49 23.40 -8.04
N ASN A 153 8.38 23.55 -9.01
CA ASN A 153 8.20 24.53 -10.09
C ASN A 153 7.13 24.11 -11.11
N GLU A 154 6.88 22.81 -11.27
CA GLU A 154 5.83 22.25 -12.15
C GLU A 154 4.42 22.32 -11.54
N LEU A 155 4.30 22.62 -10.24
CA LEU A 155 3.02 22.82 -9.55
C LEU A 155 2.43 24.24 -9.69
N LYS A 156 3.18 25.17 -10.30
CA LYS A 156 2.76 26.55 -10.54
C LYS A 156 1.94 26.66 -11.82
#